data_AF-A0A6A2WMW7-F1
#
_entry.id   AF-A0A6A2WMW7-F1
#
_cell.length_a   1.000
_cell.length_b   1.000
_cell.length_c   1.000
_cell.angle_alpha   90.00
_cell.angle_beta   90.00
_cell.angle_gamma   90.00
#
_symmetry.space_group_name_H-M   'P 1'
#
loop_
_entity.id
_entity.type
_entity.pdbx_description
1 polymer ?
#
loop_
_entity_poly.entity_id
_entity_poly.type
_entity_poly.pdbx_seq_one_letter_code
_entity_poly.pdbx_strand_id
1 'polypeptide(L)'
;MLRGSARIQVVNQNGDTVFDDNVEQGQLLTVPQNFAFLKRAGSEGAEWISFFTNSDATNTPMAGRVSAIQVLPEEVVAASYQISREDARRVKLNNQDTFFFTCSRSERRAEA
;
A
#
# COMPACT_ATOMS: atom_id res chain seq x y z
N MET A 1 10.68 -7.75 -10.89
CA MET A 1 9.49 -7.71 -11.76
C MET A 1 9.64 -8.77 -12.83
N LEU A 2 8.64 -9.63 -13.03
CA LEU A 2 8.65 -10.69 -14.06
C LEU A 2 8.05 -10.20 -15.38
N ARG A 3 6.93 -9.48 -15.35
CA ARG A 3 6.25 -8.88 -16.52
C ARG A 3 5.57 -7.56 -16.16
N GLY A 4 5.46 -6.66 -17.13
CA GLY A 4 4.84 -5.35 -16.96
C GLY A 4 5.66 -4.40 -16.07
N SER A 5 4.98 -3.44 -15.45
CA SER A 5 5.60 -2.42 -14.59
C SER A 5 4.69 -2.02 -13.43
N ALA A 6 5.26 -1.51 -12.35
CA ALA A 6 4.51 -0.95 -11.25
C ALA A 6 5.23 0.27 -10.66
N ARG A 7 4.49 1.33 -10.35
CA ARG A 7 4.98 2.40 -9.49
C ARG A 7 5.01 1.88 -8.06
N ILE A 8 6.18 1.92 -7.43
CA ILE A 8 6.38 1.47 -6.06
C ILE A 8 6.84 2.66 -5.25
N GLN A 9 6.18 2.90 -4.11
CA GLN A 9 6.63 3.87 -3.11
C GLN A 9 7.09 3.12 -1.87
N VAL A 10 8.20 3.53 -1.29
CA VAL A 10 8.77 2.97 -0.05
C VAL A 10 9.10 4.12 0.91
N VAL A 11 8.64 3.98 2.16
CA VAL A 11 8.79 4.97 3.22
C VAL A 11 9.54 4.35 4.40
N ASN A 12 10.56 5.07 4.90
CA ASN A 12 11.36 4.66 6.04
C ASN A 12 10.70 5.02 7.39
N GLN A 13 11.36 4.68 8.51
CA GLN A 13 10.87 4.96 9.85
C GLN A 13 10.79 6.44 10.22
N ASN A 14 11.49 7.32 9.50
CA ASN A 14 11.42 8.77 9.72
C ASN A 14 10.26 9.42 8.95
N GLY A 15 9.57 8.65 8.09
CA GLY A 15 8.56 9.17 7.18
C GLY A 15 9.13 9.67 5.84
N ASP A 16 10.43 9.47 5.58
CA ASP A 16 11.03 9.85 4.30
C ASP A 16 10.63 8.85 3.21
N THR A 17 10.21 9.36 2.06
CA THR A 17 10.03 8.55 0.86
C THR A 17 11.40 8.25 0.27
N VAL A 18 11.92 7.06 0.54
CA VAL A 18 13.26 6.62 0.11
C VAL A 18 13.27 6.03 -1.31
N PHE A 19 12.09 5.70 -1.84
CA PHE A 19 11.89 5.27 -3.22
C PHE A 19 10.47 5.64 -3.65
N ASP A 20 10.33 6.23 -4.84
CA ASP A 20 9.04 6.51 -5.49
C ASP A 20 9.25 6.55 -7.00
N ASP A 21 9.27 5.38 -7.63
CA ASP A 21 9.50 5.24 -9.07
C ASP A 21 8.86 3.97 -9.63
N ASN A 22 8.86 3.85 -10.96
CA ASN A 22 8.49 2.64 -11.66
C ASN A 22 9.58 1.57 -11.52
N VAL A 23 9.14 0.35 -11.22
CA VAL A 23 9.96 -0.86 -11.34
C VAL A 23 9.48 -1.63 -12.57
N GLU A 24 10.35 -1.74 -13.55
CA GLU A 24 10.10 -2.38 -14.85
C GLU A 24 10.53 -3.84 -14.87
N GLN A 25 10.09 -4.57 -15.90
CA GLN A 25 10.47 -5.96 -16.13
C GLN A 25 12.00 -6.16 -16.04
N GLY A 26 12.41 -7.21 -15.33
CA GLY A 26 13.83 -7.54 -15.12
C GLY A 26 14.50 -6.79 -13.96
N GLN A 27 13.89 -5.72 -13.45
CA GLN A 27 14.43 -4.99 -12.30
C GLN A 27 14.06 -5.66 -10.97
N LEU A 28 14.95 -5.49 -9.99
CA LEU A 28 14.78 -5.92 -8.60
C LEU A 28 14.75 -4.68 -7.70
N LEU A 29 13.84 -4.67 -6.74
CA LEU A 29 13.78 -3.66 -5.68
C LEU A 29 13.84 -4.36 -4.32
N THR A 30 14.70 -3.89 -3.44
CA THR A 30 14.78 -4.35 -2.05
C THR A 30 14.02 -3.41 -1.14
N VAL A 31 13.13 -3.95 -0.31
CA VAL A 31 12.42 -3.22 0.74
C VAL A 31 12.92 -3.73 2.09
N PRO A 32 13.61 -2.91 2.90
CA PRO A 32 14.09 -3.34 4.21
C PRO A 32 12.94 -3.65 5.19
N GLN A 33 13.25 -4.42 6.23
CA GLN A 33 12.28 -4.75 7.27
C GLN A 33 11.69 -3.49 7.93
N ASN A 34 10.37 -3.51 8.20
CA ASN A 34 9.58 -2.42 8.79
C ASN A 34 9.39 -1.17 7.93
N PHE A 35 9.85 -1.15 6.68
CA PHE A 35 9.55 -0.06 5.76
C PHE A 35 8.14 -0.24 5.21
N ALA A 36 7.38 0.85 5.16
CA ALA A 36 6.07 0.84 4.52
C ALA A 36 6.25 0.90 3.00
N PHE A 37 5.42 0.19 2.25
CA PHE A 37 5.44 0.23 0.80
C PHE A 37 4.04 0.17 0.20
N LEU A 38 3.88 0.73 -1.00
CA LEU A 38 2.70 0.55 -1.84
C LEU A 38 3.14 0.14 -3.24
N LYS A 39 2.32 -0.65 -3.94
CA LYS A 39 2.56 -1.03 -5.33
C LYS A 39 1.32 -0.74 -6.15
N ARG A 40 1.47 0.05 -7.21
CA ARG A 40 0.41 0.32 -8.17
C ARG A 40 0.83 -0.19 -9.53
N ALA A 41 0.10 -1.18 -10.04
CA ALA A 41 0.37 -1.74 -11.37
C ALA A 41 0.20 -0.66 -12.45
N GLY A 42 1.06 -0.71 -13.47
CA GLY A 42 0.91 0.08 -14.69
C GLY A 42 -0.27 -0.38 -15.55
N SER A 43 -0.46 0.28 -16.68
CA SER A 43 -1.58 0.03 -17.61
C SER A 43 -1.63 -1.41 -18.14
N GLU A 44 -0.48 -2.05 -18.32
CA GLU A 44 -0.35 -3.43 -18.80
C GLU A 44 -0.40 -4.48 -17.67
N GLY A 45 -0.62 -4.04 -16.43
CA GLY A 45 -0.52 -4.89 -15.24
C GLY A 45 0.92 -5.08 -14.76
N ALA A 46 1.06 -5.83 -13.67
CA ALA A 46 2.35 -6.14 -13.07
C ALA A 46 2.35 -7.58 -12.53
N GLU A 47 3.37 -8.34 -12.88
CA GLU A 47 3.62 -9.68 -12.35
C GLU A 47 5.00 -9.70 -11.69
N TRP A 48 5.08 -10.11 -10.43
CA TRP A 48 6.34 -10.11 -9.70
C TRP A 48 6.45 -11.30 -8.74
N ILE A 49 7.69 -11.63 -8.40
CA ILE A 49 8.05 -12.51 -7.31
C ILE A 49 8.64 -11.68 -6.17
N SER A 50 8.34 -12.04 -4.92
CA SER A 50 8.93 -11.42 -3.73
C SER A 50 9.63 -12.51 -2.93
N PHE A 51 10.90 -12.29 -2.60
CA PHE A 51 11.66 -13.16 -1.71
C PHE A 51 11.74 -12.51 -0.34
N PHE A 52 11.38 -13.26 0.70
CA PHE A 52 11.50 -12.80 2.08
C PHE A 52 12.63 -13.57 2.77
N THR A 53 13.33 -12.89 3.67
CA THR A 53 14.47 -13.46 4.41
C THR A 53 14.02 -14.19 5.69
N ASN A 54 12.77 -14.65 5.74
CA ASN A 54 12.18 -15.40 6.84
C ASN A 54 11.13 -16.37 6.26
N SER A 55 11.08 -17.61 6.76
CA SER A 55 10.11 -18.63 6.34
C SER A 55 8.66 -18.28 6.68
N ASP A 56 8.43 -17.53 7.76
CA ASP A 56 7.09 -17.14 8.24
C ASP A 56 6.83 -15.64 8.04
N ALA A 57 7.38 -15.07 6.95
CA ALA A 57 7.27 -13.66 6.65
C ALA A 57 5.81 -13.21 6.47
N THR A 58 5.43 -12.18 7.22
CA THR A 58 4.09 -11.58 7.17
C THR A 58 4.20 -10.08 6.97
N ASN A 59 3.33 -9.50 6.13
CA ASN A 59 3.17 -8.06 6.00
C ASN A 59 1.99 -7.60 6.85
N THR A 60 2.13 -6.46 7.53
CA THR A 60 1.03 -5.80 8.23
C THR A 60 0.30 -4.85 7.28
N PRO A 61 -0.96 -5.10 6.91
CA PRO A 61 -1.69 -4.21 6.02
C PRO A 61 -2.00 -2.89 6.73
N MET A 62 -1.84 -1.78 6.01
CA MET A 62 -2.14 -0.43 6.55
C MET A 62 -3.51 0.09 6.09
N ALA A 63 -4.08 -0.48 5.04
CA ALA A 63 -5.42 -0.17 4.53
C ALA A 63 -6.20 -1.46 4.22
N GLY A 64 -7.53 -1.35 4.15
CA GLY A 64 -8.41 -2.49 3.90
C GLY A 64 -8.93 -3.18 5.17
N ARG A 65 -9.69 -4.26 4.97
CA ARG A 65 -10.46 -4.96 6.02
C ARG A 65 -9.62 -5.61 7.11
N VAL A 66 -8.36 -5.93 6.84
CA VAL A 66 -7.47 -6.57 7.83
C VAL A 66 -6.34 -5.62 8.25
N SER A 67 -6.52 -4.31 8.04
CA SER A 67 -5.50 -3.33 8.35
C SER A 67 -5.31 -3.08 9.82
N ALA A 68 -4.08 -2.69 10.20
CA ALA A 68 -3.78 -2.20 11.54
C ALA A 68 -4.69 -1.02 11.93
N ILE A 69 -5.03 -0.15 10.97
CA ILE A 69 -5.93 0.99 11.19
C ILE A 69 -7.34 0.53 11.57
N GLN A 70 -7.86 -0.55 10.96
CA GLN A 70 -9.21 -1.04 11.26
C GLN A 70 -9.33 -1.57 12.70
N VAL A 71 -8.25 -2.12 13.24
CA VAL A 71 -8.18 -2.66 14.62
C VAL A 71 -8.21 -1.56 15.69
N LEU A 72 -7.71 -0.37 15.38
CA LEU A 72 -7.69 0.75 16.34
C LEU A 72 -9.09 1.27 16.65
N PRO A 73 -9.41 1.67 17.90
CA PRO A 73 -10.66 2.37 18.20
C PRO A 73 -10.85 3.62 17.33
N GLU A 74 -12.08 3.90 16.89
CA GLU A 74 -12.40 5.04 16.01
C GLU A 74 -11.90 6.37 16.60
N GLU A 75 -12.02 6.54 17.91
CA GLU A 75 -11.56 7.75 18.61
C GLU A 75 -10.04 7.90 18.68
N VAL A 76 -9.30 6.79 18.70
CA VAL A 76 -7.82 6.81 18.63
C VAL A 76 -7.40 7.26 17.24
N VAL A 77 -8.06 6.77 16.19
CA VAL A 77 -7.81 7.21 14.81
C VAL A 77 -8.17 8.70 14.66
N ALA A 78 -9.35 9.12 15.13
CA ALA A 78 -9.78 10.51 15.08
C ALA A 78 -8.79 11.46 15.77
N ALA A 79 -8.34 11.11 16.98
CA ALA A 79 -7.38 11.90 17.73
C ALA A 79 -5.99 11.93 17.07
N SER A 80 -5.51 10.78 16.56
CA SER A 80 -4.16 10.66 15.98
C SER A 80 -4.02 11.46 14.68
N TYR A 81 -5.06 11.45 13.83
CA TYR A 81 -5.07 12.18 12.57
C TYR A 81 -5.67 13.59 12.68
N GLN A 82 -6.18 13.97 13.86
CA GLN A 82 -6.88 15.25 14.09
C GLN A 82 -8.07 15.46 13.13
N ILE A 83 -8.87 14.42 12.96
CA ILE A 83 -10.03 14.40 12.05
C ILE A 83 -11.34 14.15 12.82
N SER A 84 -12.47 14.40 12.16
CA SER A 84 -13.78 14.09 12.73
C SER A 84 -13.95 12.57 12.96
N ARG A 85 -14.84 12.18 13.89
CA ARG A 85 -15.20 10.77 14.09
C ARG A 85 -15.75 10.12 12.81
N GLU A 86 -16.48 10.89 12.00
CA GLU A 86 -17.02 10.40 10.74
C GLU A 86 -15.91 10.17 9.70
N ASP A 87 -14.92 11.07 9.60
CA ASP A 87 -13.77 10.85 8.72
C ASP A 87 -12.88 9.71 9.21
N ALA A 88 -12.71 9.55 10.53
CA ALA A 88 -12.01 8.41 11.10
C ALA A 88 -12.72 7.09 10.74
N ARG A 89 -14.04 7.05 10.81
CA ARG A 89 -14.85 5.91 10.35
C ARG A 89 -14.64 5.64 8.86
N ARG A 90 -14.62 6.68 8.03
CA ARG A 90 -14.32 6.56 6.59
C ARG A 90 -12.92 5.99 6.34
N VAL A 91 -11.90 6.49 7.03
CA VAL A 91 -10.52 5.96 6.93
C VAL A 91 -10.47 4.47 7.28
N LYS A 92 -11.22 4.04 8.30
CA LYS A 92 -11.27 2.64 8.73
C LYS A 92 -12.04 1.71 7.78
N LEU A 93 -13.11 2.20 7.15
CA LEU A 93 -14.15 1.35 6.54
C LEU A 93 -14.40 1.61 5.04
N ASN A 94 -13.78 2.64 4.43
CA ASN A 94 -14.00 2.97 3.02
C ASN A 94 -13.60 1.86 2.05
N ASN A 95 -12.77 0.92 2.50
CA ASN A 95 -12.23 -0.16 1.70
C ASN A 95 -12.37 -1.49 2.44
N GLN A 96 -13.07 -2.43 1.82
CA GLN A 96 -13.33 -3.77 2.36
C GLN A 96 -12.46 -4.86 1.73
N ASP A 97 -11.61 -4.50 0.78
CA ASP A 97 -10.60 -5.38 0.22
C ASP A 97 -9.51 -5.68 1.26
N THR A 98 -8.82 -6.81 1.09
CA THR A 98 -7.82 -7.28 2.07
C THR A 98 -6.40 -6.80 1.74
N PHE A 99 -5.93 -7.04 0.51
CA PHE A 99 -4.54 -6.77 0.08
C PHE A 99 -4.43 -6.12 -1.30
N PHE A 100 -5.35 -6.43 -2.21
CA PHE A 100 -5.38 -5.87 -3.56
C PHE A 100 -6.58 -4.96 -3.69
N PHE A 101 -6.32 -3.72 -4.09
CA PHE A 101 -7.33 -2.70 -4.23
C PHE A 101 -7.69 -2.52 -5.69
N THR A 102 -8.99 -2.43 -5.96
CA THR A 102 -9.47 -2.13 -7.31
C THR A 102 -9.39 -0.62 -7.57
N CYS A 103 -8.74 -0.24 -8.66
CA CYS A 103 -8.69 1.15 -9.08
C CYS A 103 -10.07 1.57 -9.60
N SER A 104 -10.59 2.69 -9.10
CA SER A 104 -11.90 3.19 -9.53
C SER A 104 -11.87 3.54 -11.03
N ARG A 105 -13.02 3.44 -11.70
CA ARG A 105 -13.13 3.68 -13.15
C ARG A 105 -12.74 5.12 -13.57
N SER A 106 -12.75 6.06 -12.61
CA SER A 106 -12.35 7.46 -12.77
C SER A 106 -10.84 7.67 -12.83
N GLU A 107 -10.05 6.91 -12.07
CA GLU A 107 -8.59 7.05 -12.04
C GLU A 107 -7.94 6.55 -13.34
N ARG A 108 -8.49 5.49 -13.93
CA ARG A 108 -8.08 4.99 -15.27
C ARG A 108 -8.24 5.99 -16.40
N ARG A 109 -9.07 7.03 -16.24
CA ARG A 109 -9.24 8.10 -17.25
C ARG A 109 -8.28 9.28 -17.06
N ALA A 110 -7.69 9.43 -15.88
CA ALA A 110 -6.75 10.51 -15.61
C ALA A 110 -5.31 10.17 -16.06
N GLU A 111 -5.02 8.87 -16.26
CA GLU A 111 -3.71 8.36 -16.69
C GLU A 111 -3.66 8.01 -18.19
N ALA A 112 -4.72 8.27 -18.96
CA ALA A 112 -4.82 8.05 -20.41
C ALA A 112 -4.86 9.39 -21.16
#